data_AF-W2JR95-F1
#
_entry.id   AF-W2JR95-F1
#
_cell.length_a   1.000
_cell.length_b   1.000
_cell.length_c   1.000
_cell.angle_alpha   90.00
_cell.angle_beta   90.00
_cell.angle_gamma   90.00
#
_symmetry.space_group_name_H-M   'P 1'
#
loop_
_entity.id
_entity.type
_entity.pdbx_description
1 polymer ?
#
loop_
_entity_poly.entity_id
_entity_poly.type
_entity_poly.pdbx_seq_one_letter_code
_entity_poly.pdbx_strand_id
1 'polypeptide(L)'
;MGTCFICRMQLESVEQMYNNSIREYEKCQGRHALPPPNKRKAEALDRLNAAIVAVFYRYAMLMALTNRPGEISSLRKQALRILRNSPNLRGQEASLIEEFDGYVEKLATLTPLHRYVEVEFALRETRWEKRHRPL
;
A
#
# COMPACT_ATOMS: atom_id res chain seq x y z
N MET A 1 17.86 20.57 13.28
CA MET A 1 18.29 19.30 12.67
C MET A 1 18.00 18.15 13.62
N GLY A 2 16.75 17.71 13.73
CA GLY A 2 16.37 16.69 14.70
C GLY A 2 15.02 16.08 14.38
N THR A 3 14.91 15.40 13.23
CA THR A 3 13.89 14.36 13.12
C THR A 3 14.24 13.32 14.18
N CYS A 4 13.35 13.18 15.16
CA CYS A 4 13.52 12.36 16.36
C CYS A 4 14.06 10.97 15.99
N PHE A 5 15.16 10.54 16.63
CA PHE A 5 15.78 9.23 16.42
C PHE A 5 14.77 8.08 16.55
N ILE A 6 13.82 8.21 17.47
CA ILE A 6 12.71 7.27 17.67
C ILE A 6 11.79 7.22 16.44
N CYS A 7 11.42 8.38 15.88
CA CYS A 7 10.62 8.43 14.66
C CYS A 7 11.37 7.78 13.49
N ARG A 8 12.68 8.01 13.37
CA ARG A 8 13.49 7.39 12.31
C ARG A 8 13.54 5.86 12.44
N MET A 9 13.78 5.34 13.65
CA MET A 9 13.75 3.90 13.91
C MET A 9 12.36 3.27 13.63
N GLN A 10 11.28 3.98 13.97
CA GLN A 10 9.92 3.51 13.69
C GLN A 10 9.65 3.45 12.18
N LEU A 11 10.06 4.46 11.41
CA LEU A 11 9.89 4.48 9.96
C LEU A 11 10.70 3.36 9.29
N GLU A 12 11.94 3.10 9.74
CA GLU A 12 12.77 1.98 9.25
C GLU A 12 12.15 0.62 9.58
N SER A 13 11.58 0.45 10.78
CA SER A 13 10.85 -0.77 11.15
C SER A 13 9.60 -0.98 10.29
N VAL A 14 8.83 0.08 10.02
CA VAL A 14 7.62 0.01 9.18
C VAL A 14 7.99 -0.32 7.73
N GLU A 15 9.06 0.27 7.22
CA GLU A 15 9.61 -0.05 5.89
C GLU A 15 9.99 -1.54 5.79
N GLN A 16 10.66 -2.08 6.81
CA GLN A 16 11.01 -3.50 6.85
C GLN A 16 9.76 -4.40 6.86
N MET A 17 8.71 -4.01 7.59
CA MET A 17 7.44 -4.73 7.60
C MET A 17 6.77 -4.75 6.22
N TYR A 18 6.76 -3.63 5.50
CA TYR A 18 6.19 -3.58 4.14
C TYR A 18 7.00 -4.43 3.16
N ASN A 19 8.33 -4.36 3.21
CA ASN A 19 9.20 -5.21 2.38
C ASN A 19 8.97 -6.70 2.64
N ASN A 20 8.87 -7.10 3.90
CA ASN A 20 8.56 -8.49 4.25
C ASN A 20 7.17 -8.91 3.72
N SER A 21 6.18 -8.03 3.83
CA SER A 21 4.81 -8.30 3.34
C SER A 21 4.78 -8.50 1.81
N ILE A 22 5.51 -7.67 1.07
CA ILE A 22 5.66 -7.80 -0.39
C ILE A 22 6.36 -9.11 -0.75
N ARG A 23 7.46 -9.44 -0.06
CA ARG A 23 8.21 -10.68 -0.30
C ARG A 23 7.36 -11.92 -0.05
N GLU A 24 6.58 -11.95 1.03
CA GLU A 24 5.66 -13.07 1.29
C GLU A 24 4.54 -13.15 0.26
N TYR A 25 4.02 -12.01 -0.21
CA TYR A 25 3.06 -11.98 -1.30
C TYR A 25 3.63 -12.56 -2.60
N GLU A 26 4.86 -12.18 -2.98
CA GLU A 26 5.53 -12.70 -4.18
C GLU A 26 5.75 -14.22 -4.09
N LYS A 27 6.14 -14.73 -2.93
CA LYS A 27 6.24 -16.17 -2.67
C LYS A 27 4.89 -16.87 -2.85
N CYS A 28 3.81 -16.28 -2.35
CA CYS A 28 2.45 -16.80 -2.52
C CYS A 28 2.01 -16.77 -3.98
N GLN A 29 2.27 -15.68 -4.71
CA GLN A 29 1.99 -15.59 -6.15
C GLN A 29 2.72 -16.68 -6.95
N GLY A 30 4.00 -16.91 -6.68
CA GLY A 30 4.77 -17.98 -7.33
C GLY A 30 4.19 -19.39 -7.11
N ARG A 31 3.55 -19.61 -5.95
CA ARG A 31 2.86 -20.88 -5.62
C ARG A 31 1.46 -20.98 -6.23
N HIS A 32 0.85 -19.86 -6.62
CA HIS A 32 -0.49 -19.76 -7.20
C HIS A 32 -0.46 -19.45 -8.71
N ALA A 33 0.61 -19.83 -9.42
CA ALA A 33 0.75 -19.66 -10.88
C ALA A 33 -0.34 -20.37 -11.70
N LEU A 34 -1.10 -21.29 -11.09
CA LEU A 34 -2.25 -21.95 -11.68
C LEU A 34 -3.55 -21.34 -11.14
N PRO A 35 -4.62 -21.24 -11.97
CA PRO A 35 -5.91 -20.72 -11.53
C PRO A 35 -6.41 -21.46 -10.28
N PRO A 36 -6.98 -20.75 -9.29
CA PRO A 36 -7.38 -21.36 -8.03
C PRO A 36 -8.39 -22.48 -8.29
N PRO A 37 -8.19 -23.68 -7.72
CA PRO A 37 -8.97 -24.87 -8.06
C PRO A 37 -10.42 -24.83 -7.53
N ASN A 38 -10.78 -23.83 -6.70
CA ASN A 38 -12.14 -23.63 -6.24
C ASN A 38 -12.43 -22.16 -5.86
N LYS A 39 -13.72 -21.83 -5.76
CA LYS A 39 -14.22 -20.48 -5.45
C LYS A 39 -13.65 -19.91 -4.14
N ARG A 40 -13.52 -20.73 -3.08
CA ARG A 40 -12.96 -20.30 -1.79
C ARG A 40 -11.50 -19.85 -1.90
N LYS A 41 -10.69 -20.54 -2.70
CA LYS A 41 -9.30 -20.15 -2.96
C LYS A 41 -9.21 -18.91 -3.85
N ALA A 42 -10.15 -18.71 -4.77
CA ALA A 42 -10.25 -17.49 -5.55
C ALA A 42 -10.54 -16.27 -4.67
N GLU A 43 -11.53 -16.36 -3.78
CA GLU A 43 -11.87 -15.29 -2.83
C GLU A 43 -10.70 -14.97 -1.86
N ALA A 44 -9.97 -16.00 -1.41
CA ALA A 44 -8.78 -15.80 -0.59
C ALA A 44 -7.67 -15.06 -1.34
N LEU A 45 -7.45 -15.39 -2.62
CA LEU A 45 -6.49 -14.72 -3.49
C LEU A 45 -6.88 -13.26 -3.74
N ASP A 46 -8.17 -12.97 -3.91
CA ASP A 46 -8.65 -11.60 -4.09
C ASP A 46 -8.45 -10.75 -2.84
N ARG A 47 -8.74 -11.31 -1.66
CA ARG A 47 -8.45 -10.64 -0.38
C ARG A 47 -6.95 -10.36 -0.20
N LEU A 48 -6.11 -11.32 -0.60
CA LEU A 48 -4.66 -11.17 -0.56
C LEU A 48 -4.19 -10.06 -1.53
N ASN A 49 -4.74 -10.02 -2.75
CA ASN A 49 -4.47 -8.98 -3.74
C ASN A 49 -4.90 -7.59 -3.26
N ALA A 50 -6.05 -7.47 -2.59
CA ALA A 50 -6.51 -6.21 -2.01
C ALA A 50 -5.60 -5.76 -0.86
N ALA A 51 -5.23 -6.69 0.03
CA ALA A 51 -4.35 -6.40 1.16
C ALA A 51 -2.97 -5.92 0.70
N ILE A 52 -2.38 -6.54 -0.32
CA ILE A 52 -1.07 -6.11 -0.81
C ILE A 52 -1.11 -4.78 -1.54
N VAL A 53 -2.18 -4.46 -2.28
CA VAL A 53 -2.36 -3.14 -2.89
C VAL A 53 -2.38 -2.06 -1.82
N ALA A 54 -3.09 -2.30 -0.70
CA ALA A 54 -3.08 -1.39 0.44
C ALA A 54 -1.67 -1.24 1.06
N VAL A 55 -0.87 -2.32 1.12
CA VAL A 55 0.53 -2.25 1.55
C VAL A 55 1.37 -1.38 0.61
N PHE A 56 1.23 -1.53 -0.71
CA PHE A 56 1.94 -0.68 -1.68
C PHE A 56 1.60 0.81 -1.50
N TYR A 57 0.33 1.13 -1.26
CA TYR A 57 -0.09 2.51 -1.03
C TYR A 57 0.48 3.09 0.27
N ARG A 58 0.40 2.34 1.37
CA ARG A 58 1.00 2.75 2.65
C ARG A 58 2.52 2.90 2.55
N TYR A 59 3.18 2.03 1.79
CA TYR A 59 4.62 2.13 1.56
C TYR A 59 4.97 3.38 0.74
N ALA A 60 4.19 3.70 -0.28
CA ALA A 60 4.39 4.94 -1.04
C ALA A 60 4.15 6.20 -0.19
N MET A 61 3.19 6.18 0.75
CA MET A 61 3.03 7.26 1.74
C MET A 61 4.27 7.40 2.63
N LEU A 62 4.86 6.29 3.07
CA LEU A 62 6.12 6.28 3.81
C LEU A 62 7.29 6.85 2.98
N MET A 63 7.32 6.59 1.67
CA MET A 63 8.31 7.21 0.76
C MET A 63 8.10 8.72 0.64
N ALA A 64 6.85 9.19 0.56
CA ALA A 64 6.54 10.61 0.57
C ALA A 64 6.96 11.29 1.89
N LEU A 65 6.76 10.63 3.04
CA LEU A 65 7.23 11.11 4.35
C LEU A 65 8.74 11.26 4.42
N THR A 66 9.46 10.26 3.92
CA THR A 66 10.91 10.19 3.99
C THR A 66 11.58 10.96 2.85
N ASN A 67 10.80 11.72 2.07
CA ASN A 67 11.24 12.53 0.94
C ASN A 67 11.98 11.71 -0.14
N ARG A 68 11.47 10.51 -0.44
CA ARG A 68 11.94 9.58 -1.47
C ARG A 68 10.93 9.43 -2.62
N PRO A 69 10.56 10.52 -3.33
CA PRO A 69 9.49 10.48 -4.33
C PRO A 69 9.80 9.56 -5.53
N GLY A 70 11.08 9.30 -5.83
CA GLY A 70 11.48 8.40 -6.92
C GLY A 70 10.99 6.96 -6.74
N GLU A 71 10.79 6.52 -5.49
CA GLU A 71 10.32 5.16 -5.18
C GLU A 71 8.79 5.04 -5.32
N ILE A 72 8.06 6.16 -5.21
CA ILE A 72 6.59 6.20 -5.27
C ILE A 72 6.08 5.68 -6.63
N SER A 73 6.70 6.09 -7.73
CA SER A 73 6.30 5.66 -9.07
C SER A 73 6.45 4.15 -9.28
N SER A 74 7.49 3.54 -8.70
CA SER A 74 7.71 2.09 -8.75
C SER A 74 6.62 1.35 -7.97
N LEU A 75 6.35 1.77 -6.73
CA LEU A 75 5.31 1.16 -5.88
C LEU A 75 3.93 1.28 -6.53
N ARG A 76 3.63 2.45 -7.11
CA ARG A 76 2.39 2.69 -7.88
C ARG A 76 2.26 1.71 -9.04
N LYS A 77 3.31 1.55 -9.85
CA LYS A 77 3.32 0.62 -10.99
C LYS A 77 3.08 -0.83 -10.56
N GLN A 78 3.63 -1.24 -9.42
CA GLN A 78 3.41 -2.59 -8.88
C GLN A 78 1.98 -2.79 -8.40
N ALA A 79 1.41 -1.83 -7.66
CA ALA A 79 0.01 -1.86 -7.24
C ALA A 79 -0.95 -1.95 -8.45
N LEU A 80 -0.73 -1.12 -9.49
CA LEU A 80 -1.49 -1.14 -10.74
C LEU A 80 -1.49 -2.50 -11.41
N ARG A 81 -0.33 -3.15 -11.47
CA ARG A 81 -0.20 -4.48 -12.08
C ARG A 81 -1.09 -5.49 -11.34
N ILE A 82 -1.16 -5.42 -10.02
CA ILE A 82 -1.98 -6.33 -9.20
C ILE A 82 -3.47 -6.03 -9.40
N LEU A 83 -3.87 -4.75 -9.38
CA LEU A 83 -5.25 -4.33 -9.63
C LEU A 83 -5.78 -4.82 -10.98
N ARG A 84 -4.99 -4.65 -12.04
CA ARG A 84 -5.36 -5.07 -13.41
C ARG A 84 -5.51 -6.59 -13.56
N ASN A 85 -4.68 -7.34 -12.83
CA ASN A 85 -4.65 -8.79 -12.87
C ASN A 85 -5.67 -9.43 -11.93
N SER A 86 -6.33 -8.65 -11.06
CA SER A 86 -7.40 -9.11 -10.20
C SER A 86 -8.77 -8.77 -10.82
N PRO A 87 -9.58 -9.76 -11.23
CA PRO A 87 -10.89 -9.53 -11.83
C PRO A 87 -11.80 -8.66 -10.97
N ASN A 88 -11.75 -8.86 -9.64
CA ASN A 88 -12.62 -8.17 -8.69
C ASN A 88 -12.15 -6.75 -8.34
N LEU A 89 -10.86 -6.46 -8.48
CA LEU A 89 -10.30 -5.14 -8.16
C LEU A 89 -10.18 -4.24 -9.40
N ARG A 90 -10.17 -4.81 -10.60
CA ARG A 90 -10.09 -4.06 -11.87
C ARG A 90 -11.16 -2.98 -11.97
N GLY A 91 -12.39 -3.25 -11.51
CA GLY A 91 -13.48 -2.27 -11.52
C GLY A 91 -13.27 -1.07 -10.58
N GLN A 92 -12.37 -1.18 -9.60
CA GLN A 92 -12.05 -0.13 -8.65
C GLN A 92 -10.73 0.58 -8.98
N GLU A 93 -10.02 0.14 -10.04
CA GLU A 93 -8.68 0.61 -10.39
C GLU A 93 -8.61 2.14 -10.45
N ALA A 94 -9.48 2.78 -11.26
CA ALA A 94 -9.44 4.23 -11.46
C ALA A 94 -9.64 5.01 -10.14
N SER A 95 -10.64 4.64 -9.35
CA SER A 95 -10.93 5.30 -8.07
C SER A 95 -9.80 5.13 -7.06
N LEU A 96 -9.21 3.94 -6.96
CA LEU A 96 -8.12 3.68 -6.02
C LEU A 96 -6.83 4.40 -6.42
N ILE A 97 -6.58 4.57 -7.72
CA ILE A 97 -5.43 5.34 -8.21
C ILE A 97 -5.63 6.83 -7.96
N GLU A 98 -6.82 7.35 -8.22
CA GLU A 98 -7.13 8.76 -8.02
C GLU A 98 -6.98 9.16 -6.55
N GLU A 99 -7.49 8.32 -5.63
CA GLU A 99 -7.30 8.51 -4.19
C GLU A 99 -5.81 8.48 -3.81
N PHE A 100 -5.06 7.55 -4.39
CA PHE A 100 -3.62 7.43 -4.17
C PHE A 100 -2.84 8.66 -4.66
N ASP A 101 -3.03 9.06 -5.92
CA ASP A 101 -2.33 10.19 -6.54
C ASP A 101 -2.66 11.48 -5.80
N GLY A 102 -3.95 11.72 -5.50
CA GLY A 102 -4.38 12.89 -4.75
C GLY A 102 -3.78 12.95 -3.34
N TYR A 103 -3.64 11.80 -2.67
CA TYR A 103 -3.02 11.76 -1.35
C TYR A 103 -1.50 12.01 -1.39
N VAL A 104 -0.80 11.45 -2.39
CA VAL A 104 0.63 11.73 -2.60
C VAL A 104 0.87 13.19 -2.94
N GLU A 105 0.04 13.78 -3.79
CA GLU A 105 0.10 15.20 -4.15
C GLU A 105 -0.16 16.08 -2.92
N LYS A 106 -1.19 15.76 -2.11
CA LYS A 106 -1.43 16.43 -0.83
C LYS A 106 -0.18 16.40 0.04
N LEU A 107 0.43 15.23 0.25
CA LEU A 107 1.66 15.12 1.05
C LEU A 107 2.81 15.96 0.48
N ALA A 108 2.97 16.03 -0.84
CA ALA A 108 4.03 16.82 -1.47
C ALA A 108 3.93 18.32 -1.13
N THR A 109 2.71 18.85 -1.00
CA THR A 109 2.47 20.27 -0.66
C THR A 109 2.66 20.62 0.82
N LEU A 110 2.72 19.62 1.70
CA LEU A 110 2.84 19.82 3.14
C LEU A 110 4.30 20.02 3.59
N THR A 111 4.49 20.78 4.67
CA THR A 111 5.80 20.86 5.34
C THR A 111 6.16 19.52 6.00
N PRO A 112 7.45 19.23 6.26
CA PRO A 112 7.86 17.94 6.83
C PRO A 112 7.15 17.55 8.13
N LEU A 113 6.85 18.53 9.00
CA LEU A 113 6.11 18.30 10.24
C LEU A 113 4.65 17.91 9.97
N HIS A 114 3.98 18.61 9.06
CA HIS A 114 2.59 18.31 8.70
C HIS A 114 2.45 16.98 7.95
N ARG A 115 3.43 16.63 7.09
CA ARG A 115 3.49 15.30 6.45
C ARG A 115 3.48 14.20 7.50
N TYR A 116 4.34 14.32 8.53
CA TYR A 116 4.44 13.35 9.61
C TYR A 116 3.11 13.16 10.34
N VAL A 117 2.44 14.26 10.72
CA VAL A 117 1.14 14.21 11.41
C VAL A 117 0.07 13.54 10.55
N GLU A 118 -0.03 13.92 9.27
CA GLU A 118 -1.02 13.36 8.33
C GLU A 118 -0.86 11.87 8.10
N VAL A 119 0.39 11.37 8.01
CA VAL A 119 0.63 9.94 7.79
C VAL A 119 0.56 9.14 9.08
N GLU A 120 1.00 9.65 10.23
CA GLU A 120 0.71 9.02 11.53
C GLU A 120 -0.81 8.85 11.70
N PHE A 121 -1.58 9.87 11.34
CA PHE A 121 -3.03 9.81 11.37
C PHE A 121 -3.58 8.77 10.38
N ALA A 122 -3.10 8.74 9.14
CA ALA A 122 -3.55 7.77 8.14
C ALA A 122 -3.10 6.32 8.41
N LEU A 123 -1.96 6.11 9.08
CA LEU A 123 -1.51 4.80 9.53
C LEU A 123 -2.32 4.30 10.72
N ARG A 124 -2.76 5.20 11.62
CA ARG A 124 -3.63 4.87 12.77
C ARG A 124 -5.10 4.72 12.38
N GLU A 125 -5.59 5.56 11.48
CA GLU A 125 -6.92 5.43 10.91
C GLU A 125 -6.92 4.35 9.82
N THR A 126 -7.20 3.12 10.21
CA THR A 126 -7.51 2.01 9.31
C THR A 126 -8.87 2.19 8.60
N ARG A 127 -9.10 3.34 7.97
CA ARG A 127 -10.29 3.62 7.16
C ARG A 127 -10.38 2.71 5.93
N TRP A 128 -9.23 2.33 5.38
CA TRP A 128 -9.11 1.40 4.25
C TRP A 128 -9.62 -0.02 4.55
N GLU A 129 -9.38 -0.54 5.77
CA GLU A 129 -9.91 -1.85 6.19
C GLU A 129 -11.41 -1.81 6.47
N LYS A 130 -11.95 -0.65 6.86
CA LYS A 130 -13.39 -0.48 7.10
C LYS A 130 -14.21 -0.40 5.82
N ARG A 131 -13.66 0.09 4.70
CA ARG A 131 -14.37 0.24 3.42
C ARG A 131 -14.42 -1.03 2.57
N HIS A 132 -13.45 -1.94 2.73
CA HIS A 132 -13.32 -3.15 1.90
C HIS A 132 -13.54 -4.47 2.68
N ARG A 133 -14.15 -4.42 3.87
CA ARG A 133 -14.71 -5.63 4.49
C ARG A 133 -15.88 -6.11 3.63
N PRO A 134 -15.88 -7.35 3.14
CA PRO A 134 -17.13 -7.95 2.68
C PRO A 134 -18.04 -8.08 3.90
N LEU A 135 -19.30 -7.64 3.74
CA LEU A 135 -20.41 -8.02 4.62
C LEU A 135 -20.54 -9.54 4.70
#